data_AF-A0A6N9T894-F1
#
_entry.id   AF-A0A6N9T894-F1
#
_cell.length_a   1.000
_cell.length_b   1.000
_cell.length_c   1.000
_cell.angle_alpha   90.00
_cell.angle_beta   90.00
_cell.angle_gamma   90.00
#
_symmetry.space_group_name_H-M   'P 1'
#
loop_
_entity.id
_entity.type
_entity.pdbx_description
1 polymer ?
#
loop_
_entity_poly.entity_id
_entity_poly.type
_entity_poly.pdbx_seq_one_letter_code
_entity_poly.pdbx_strand_id
1 'polypeptide(L)'
;MNRALKEAIDAEIERSHHSGMALVLGDSAKRVVSSIGGSGEVMYALVERGLLSEASRRCMPVMLGHPIQETVKEKQEIHSG
;
A
#
# COMPACT_ATOMS: atom_id res chain seq x y z
N MET A 1 -1.39 18.79 -3.88
CA MET A 1 -1.67 17.63 -3.03
C MET A 1 -2.56 18.09 -1.89
N ASN A 2 -3.66 17.40 -1.60
CA ASN A 2 -4.56 17.74 -0.48
C ASN A 2 -3.79 17.66 0.85
N ARG A 3 -3.98 18.63 1.76
CA ARG A 3 -3.29 18.70 3.05
C ARG A 3 -3.52 17.43 3.89
N ALA A 4 -4.76 16.94 3.96
CA ALA A 4 -5.10 15.73 4.71
C ALA A 4 -4.38 14.49 4.18
N LEU A 5 -4.23 14.39 2.86
CA LEU A 5 -3.48 13.30 2.22
C LEU A 5 -1.99 13.36 2.58
N LYS A 6 -1.37 14.55 2.58
CA LYS A 6 0.03 14.71 2.97
C LYS A 6 0.25 14.36 4.43
N GLU A 7 -0.61 14.84 5.33
CA GLU A 7 -0.54 14.52 6.75
C GLU A 7 -0.68 13.01 7.01
N ALA A 8 -1.58 12.33 6.30
CA ALA A 8 -1.74 10.88 6.40
C ALA A 8 -0.52 10.10 5.88
N ILE A 9 0.08 10.54 4.76
CA ILE A 9 1.33 9.97 4.24
C ILE A 9 2.46 10.14 5.26
N ASP A 10 2.64 11.35 5.79
CA ASP A 10 3.70 11.62 6.77
C ASP A 10 3.52 10.77 8.03
N ALA A 11 2.29 10.63 8.53
CA ALA A 11 2.01 9.79 9.69
C ALA A 11 2.36 8.31 9.45
N GLU A 12 2.11 7.77 8.25
CA GLU A 12 2.47 6.39 7.91
C GLU A 12 3.99 6.20 7.77
N ILE A 13 4.69 7.20 7.24
CA ILE A 13 6.15 7.19 7.14
C ILE A 13 6.78 7.22 8.54
N GLU A 14 6.32 8.12 9.42
CA GLU A 14 6.79 8.17 10.81
C GLU A 14 6.53 6.86 11.56
N ARG A 15 5.34 6.27 11.37
CA ARG A 15 4.99 4.97 11.96
C ARG A 15 5.98 3.88 11.53
N SER A 16 6.28 3.82 10.24
CA SER A 16 7.20 2.82 9.67
C SER A 16 8.62 3.07 10.18
N HIS A 17 9.07 4.33 10.20
CA HIS A 17 10.38 4.73 10.70
C HIS A 17 10.58 4.36 12.18
N HIS A 18 9.62 4.69 13.04
CA HIS A 18 9.69 4.36 14.47
C HIS A 18 9.66 2.85 14.75
N SER A 19 9.05 2.04 13.86
CA SER A 19 9.07 0.58 14.00
C SER A 19 10.40 -0.06 13.60
N GLY A 20 11.31 0.70 12.96
CA GLY A 20 12.57 0.18 12.42
C GLY A 20 12.39 -0.78 11.23
N MET A 21 11.18 -0.87 10.67
CA MET A 21 10.85 -1.76 9.56
C MET A 21 10.84 -1.02 8.21
N ALA A 22 10.98 -1.79 7.13
CA ALA A 22 10.75 -1.30 5.79
C ALA A 22 9.27 -0.90 5.59
N LEU A 23 9.03 0.13 4.77
CA LEU A 23 7.69 0.50 4.34
C LEU A 23 7.17 -0.52 3.32
N VAL A 24 6.14 -1.28 3.70
CA VAL A 24 5.46 -2.20 2.78
C VAL A 24 4.41 -1.42 1.99
N LEU A 25 4.72 -1.08 0.74
CA LEU A 25 4.02 -0.05 -0.03
C LEU A 25 2.51 -0.30 -0.14
N GLY A 26 2.10 -1.51 -0.54
CA GLY A 26 0.69 -1.84 -0.70
C GLY A 26 -0.12 -1.79 0.60
N ASP A 27 0.44 -2.29 1.71
CA ASP A 27 -0.25 -2.28 3.01
C ASP A 27 -0.30 -0.89 3.62
N SER A 28 0.78 -0.13 3.49
CA SER A 28 0.84 1.27 3.89
C SER A 28 -0.13 2.12 3.08
N ALA A 29 -0.25 1.88 1.78
CA ALA A 29 -1.21 2.57 0.94
C ALA A 29 -2.65 2.27 1.36
N LYS A 30 -3.00 1.00 1.63
CA LYS A 30 -4.31 0.63 2.19
C LYS A 30 -4.63 1.37 3.49
N ARG A 31 -3.68 1.44 4.42
CA ARG A 31 -3.86 2.17 5.69
C ARG A 31 -4.10 3.65 5.47
N VAL A 32 -3.30 4.30 4.62
CA VAL A 32 -3.46 5.72 4.31
C VAL A 32 -4.80 5.99 3.62
N VAL A 33 -5.14 5.24 2.56
CA VAL A 33 -6.42 5.36 1.85
C VAL A 33 -7.61 5.19 2.80
N SER A 34 -7.56 4.17 3.66
CA SER A 34 -8.59 3.93 4.68
C SER A 34 -8.69 5.10 5.68
N SER A 35 -7.56 5.68 6.09
CA SER A 35 -7.55 6.76 7.08
C SER A 35 -8.17 8.07 6.58
N ILE A 36 -8.04 8.34 5.28
CA ILE A 36 -8.61 9.54 4.64
C ILE A 36 -10.01 9.30 4.07
N GLY A 37 -10.59 8.11 4.27
CA GLY A 37 -11.89 7.73 3.71
C GLY A 37 -11.91 7.63 2.18
N GLY A 38 -10.75 7.40 1.55
CA GLY A 38 -10.61 7.28 0.11
C GLY A 38 -10.97 5.89 -0.41
N SER A 39 -11.22 5.78 -1.73
CA SER A 39 -11.39 4.50 -2.41
C SER A 39 -11.01 4.60 -3.90
N GLY A 40 -10.83 3.45 -4.55
CA GLY A 40 -10.55 3.35 -5.98
C GLY A 40 -9.06 3.33 -6.34
N GLU A 41 -8.74 2.69 -7.47
CA GLU A 41 -7.35 2.43 -7.91
C GLU A 41 -6.52 3.70 -8.09
N VAL A 42 -7.12 4.78 -8.60
CA VAL A 42 -6.44 6.07 -8.78
C VAL A 42 -5.98 6.64 -7.44
N MET A 43 -6.80 6.49 -6.38
CA MET A 43 -6.43 6.97 -5.04
C MET A 43 -5.28 6.14 -4.47
N TYR A 44 -5.31 4.82 -4.66
CA TYR A 44 -4.21 3.93 -4.28
C TYR A 44 -2.90 4.31 -4.97
N ALA A 45 -2.91 4.47 -6.29
CA ALA A 45 -1.71 4.86 -7.05
C ALA A 45 -1.16 6.22 -6.62
N LEU A 46 -2.04 7.19 -6.34
CA LEU A 46 -1.65 8.50 -5.83
C LEU A 46 -0.95 8.39 -4.46
N VAL A 47 -1.53 7.60 -3.55
CA VAL A 47 -0.98 7.35 -2.21
C VAL A 47 0.35 6.60 -2.29
N GLU A 48 0.45 5.54 -3.07
CA GLU A 48 1.68 4.77 -3.28
C GLU A 48 2.81 5.66 -3.80
N ARG A 49 2.53 6.50 -4.79
CA ARG A 49 3.52 7.46 -5.30
C ARG A 49 3.96 8.46 -4.23
N GLY A 50 3.03 8.95 -3.42
CA GLY A 50 3.35 9.87 -2.32
C GLY A 50 4.20 9.22 -1.23
N LEU A 51 3.84 8.01 -0.83
CA LEU A 51 4.59 7.18 0.12
C LEU A 51 6.00 6.88 -0.39
N LEU A 52 6.13 6.45 -1.65
CA LEU A 52 7.43 6.16 -2.26
C LEU A 52 8.33 7.40 -2.31
N SER A 53 7.77 8.55 -2.70
CA SER A 53 8.51 9.80 -2.76
C SER A 53 9.01 10.24 -1.38
N GLU A 54 8.18 10.13 -0.35
CA GLU A 54 8.53 10.55 1.00
C GLU A 54 9.50 9.54 1.66
N ALA A 55 9.31 8.24 1.46
CA ALA A 55 10.25 7.21 1.90
C ALA A 55 11.64 7.40 1.28
N SER A 56 11.70 7.69 -0.03
CA SER A 56 12.95 8.01 -0.72
C SER A 56 13.63 9.25 -0.13
N ARG A 57 12.87 10.31 0.14
CA ARG A 57 13.39 11.54 0.76
C ARG A 57 14.02 11.29 2.13
N ARG A 58 13.53 10.28 2.86
CA ARG A 58 14.00 9.91 4.21
C ARG A 58 14.94 8.71 4.23
N CYS A 59 15.40 8.25 3.07
CA CYS A 59 16.24 7.05 2.94
C CYS A 59 15.66 5.81 3.61
N MET A 60 14.33 5.70 3.64
CA MET A 60 13.64 4.56 4.26
C MET A 60 13.55 3.40 3.27
N PRO A 61 13.89 2.16 3.68
CA PRO A 61 13.71 0.98 2.84
C PRO A 61 12.23 0.78 2.47
N VAL A 62 11.95 0.45 1.21
CA VAL A 62 10.61 0.18 0.72
C VAL A 62 10.54 -1.24 0.16
N MET A 63 9.49 -1.97 0.53
CA MET A 63 9.14 -3.26 -0.05
C MET A 63 7.87 -3.14 -0.88
N LEU A 64 7.92 -3.61 -2.13
CA LEU A 64 6.76 -3.68 -3.01
C LEU A 64 5.91 -4.89 -2.61
N GLY A 65 5.03 -4.70 -1.63
CA GLY A 65 4.06 -5.73 -1.23
C GLY A 65 3.16 -6.05 -2.43
N HIS A 66 3.32 -7.23 -3.03
CA HIS A 66 2.44 -7.68 -4.09
C HIS A 66 1.13 -8.19 -3.47
N PRO A 67 -0.02 -8.03 -4.15
CA PRO A 67 -1.14 -8.90 -3.87
C PRO A 67 -0.71 -10.33 -4.18
N ILE A 68 -0.74 -11.21 -3.17
CA ILE A 68 -0.80 -12.65 -3.41
C ILE A 68 -2.14 -12.88 -4.10
N GLN A 69 -2.19 -12.73 -5.43
CA GLN A 69 -3.24 -13.34 -6.22
C GLN A 69 -2.89 -14.83 -6.25
N GLU A 70 -3.31 -15.55 -5.22
CA GLU A 70 -3.49 -17.00 -5.34
C GLU A 70 -4.59 -17.22 -6.39
N THR A 71 -4.19 -17.27 -7.65
CA THR A 71 -4.99 -17.86 -8.71
C THR A 71 -4.97 -19.37 -8.50
N VAL A 72 -5.69 -19.85 -7.48
CA VAL A 72 -6.05 -21.27 -7.37
C VAL A 72 -7.53 -21.39 -7.72
N LYS A 73 -7.84 -21.11 -8.98
CA LYS A 73 -9.08 -21.53 -9.63
C LYS A 73 -8.71 -22.37 -10.84
N GLU A 74 -8.37 -23.64 -10.61
CA GLU A 74 -8.59 -24.69 -11.59
C GLU A 74 -8.45 -26.05 -10.90
N LYS A 75 -9.60 -26.68 -10.61
CA LYS A 75 -9.88 -28.13 -10.66
C LYS A 75 -11.19 -28.43 -9.91
N GLN A 76 -12.30 -27.97 -10.48
CA GLN A 76 -13.57 -28.69 -10.39
C GLN A 76 -14.07 -28.86 -11.83
N GLU A 77 -14.66 -30.02 -12.12
CA GLU A 77 -15.20 -30.46 -13.42
C GLU A 77 -14.24 -31.19 -14.37
N ILE A 78 -13.83 -32.40 -13.97
CA ILE A 78 -13.84 -33.57 -14.88
C ILE A 78 -13.91 -34.84 -14.03
N HIS A 79 -15.12 -35.25 -13.66
CA HIS A 79 -15.57 -36.65 -13.49
C HIS A 79 -17.07 -36.66 -13.18
N SER A 80 -17.85 -36.24 -14.17
CA SER A 80 -19.23 -36.73 -14.36
C SER A 80 -19.24 -37.32 -15.77
N GLY A 81 -18.97 -38.62 -15.85
CA GLY A 81 -18.92 -39.41 -17.08
C GLY A 81 -18.74 -40.86 -16.70
#